data_AF-A0A9D5MSG0-F1
#
_entry.id   AF-A0A9D5MSG0-F1
#
_cell.length_a   1.000
_cell.length_b   1.000
_cell.length_c   1.000
_cell.angle_alpha   90.00
_cell.angle_beta   90.00
_cell.angle_gamma   90.00
#
_symmetry.space_group_name_H-M   'P 1'
#
loop_
_entity.id
_entity.type
_entity.pdbx_description
1 polymer ?
#
loop_
_entity_poly.entity_id
_entity_poly.type
_entity_poly.pdbx_seq_one_letter_code
_entity_poly.pdbx_strand_id
1 'polypeptide(L)'
;MQEYFTCGTMKSDELESIVNEMKKEKLLQKHPYQIKPPIKEGGRWMTYIQDTEVNKRVKITSYTEDGIYQKLYNIYCPVKKETLEILYPLWVEKRKGMNLSSRTIQRNRNHWEKYYENTKIVRKSIDRITVEDIEDFFHSCISDYDMTKKDLDNMKLIFKDLMKYAKKKD
;
A
#
# COMPACT_ATOMS: atom_id res chain seq x y z
N MET A 1 16.85 22.86 -16.56
CA MET A 1 15.74 21.95 -16.22
C MET A 1 15.16 22.35 -14.86
N GLN A 2 14.61 23.57 -14.81
CA GLN A 2 14.18 24.24 -13.58
C GLN A 2 12.89 25.03 -13.86
N GLU A 3 11.96 24.42 -14.60
CA GLU A 3 10.69 25.04 -15.02
C GLU A 3 9.54 24.03 -15.08
N TYR A 4 9.25 23.34 -13.97
CA TYR A 4 7.95 22.69 -13.77
C TYR A 4 7.38 22.89 -12.35
N PHE A 5 7.93 23.84 -11.58
CA PHE A 5 7.46 24.13 -10.21
C PHE A 5 6.46 25.30 -10.15
N THR A 6 5.69 25.50 -11.21
CA THR A 6 4.54 26.40 -11.28
C THR A 6 3.34 25.63 -11.82
N CYS A 7 2.78 24.74 -11.00
CA CYS A 7 1.35 24.45 -11.11
C CYS A 7 0.77 24.70 -9.72
N GLY A 8 -0.11 25.70 -9.67
CA GLY A 8 -0.85 26.07 -8.47
C GLY A 8 -1.45 24.84 -7.82
N THR A 9 -1.54 24.89 -6.50
CA THR A 9 -2.19 23.92 -5.63
C THR A 9 -3.44 23.36 -6.31
N MET A 10 -3.33 22.18 -6.94
CA MET A 10 -4.51 21.46 -7.44
C MET A 10 -5.44 21.28 -6.25
N LYS A 11 -6.70 21.71 -6.38
CA LYS A 11 -7.66 21.55 -5.29
C LYS A 11 -7.79 20.06 -5.00
N SER A 12 -7.90 19.69 -3.72
CA SER A 12 -7.98 18.29 -3.28
C SER A 12 -9.04 17.50 -4.06
N ASP A 13 -10.19 18.14 -4.33
CA ASP A 13 -11.32 17.55 -5.05
C ASP A 13 -11.01 17.24 -6.53
N GLU A 14 -10.23 18.10 -7.19
CA GLU A 14 -9.80 17.90 -8.58
C GLU A 14 -8.82 16.72 -8.67
N LEU A 15 -7.91 16.61 -7.70
CA LEU A 15 -6.96 15.49 -7.61
C LEU A 15 -7.70 14.17 -7.33
N GLU A 16 -8.71 14.18 -6.46
CA GLU A 16 -9.52 13.00 -6.15
C GLU A 16 -10.32 12.53 -7.37
N SER A 17 -10.89 13.46 -8.15
CA SER A 17 -11.59 13.14 -9.40
C SER A 17 -10.67 12.44 -10.40
N ILE A 18 -9.47 13.01 -10.63
CA ILE A 18 -8.47 12.43 -11.54
C ILE A 18 -8.07 11.02 -11.09
N VAL A 19 -7.82 10.83 -9.79
CA VAL A 19 -7.48 9.51 -9.24
C VAL A 19 -8.62 8.51 -9.44
N ASN A 20 -9.86 8.92 -9.24
CA ASN A 20 -11.04 8.06 -9.41
C ASN A 20 -11.27 7.68 -10.88
N GLU A 21 -11.07 8.60 -11.81
CA GLU A 21 -11.11 8.32 -13.26
C GLU A 21 -10.04 7.30 -13.66
N MET A 22 -8.79 7.49 -13.24
CA MET A 22 -7.71 6.54 -13.51
C MET A 22 -8.00 5.14 -12.94
N LYS A 23 -8.60 5.07 -11.74
CA LYS A 23 -9.03 3.80 -11.13
C LYS A 23 -10.12 3.13 -11.96
N LYS A 24 -11.09 3.90 -12.45
CA LYS A 24 -12.20 3.44 -13.30
C LYS A 24 -11.68 2.90 -14.62
N GLU A 25 -10.79 3.62 -15.30
CA GLU A 25 -10.17 3.16 -16.56
C GLU A 25 -9.42 1.84 -16.37
N LYS A 26 -8.56 1.76 -15.36
CA LYS A 26 -7.79 0.54 -15.05
C LYS A 26 -8.69 -0.65 -14.73
N LEU A 27 -9.81 -0.41 -14.05
CA LEU A 27 -10.80 -1.45 -13.78
C LEU A 27 -11.46 -1.93 -15.09
N LEU A 28 -11.91 -0.99 -15.94
CA LEU A 28 -12.61 -1.31 -17.18
C LEU A 28 -11.73 -2.10 -18.16
N GLN A 29 -10.41 -1.90 -18.13
CA GLN A 29 -9.47 -2.75 -18.89
C GLN A 29 -9.43 -4.21 -18.43
N LYS A 30 -9.73 -4.49 -17.15
CA LYS A 30 -9.67 -5.84 -16.57
C LYS A 30 -11.03 -6.53 -16.52
N HIS A 31 -12.10 -5.76 -16.39
CA HIS A 31 -13.45 -6.27 -16.17
C HIS A 31 -14.10 -6.68 -17.49
N PRO A 32 -14.34 -7.99 -17.74
CA PRO A 32 -14.77 -8.45 -19.05
C PRO A 32 -16.28 -8.31 -19.29
N TYR A 33 -17.05 -7.86 -18.29
CA TYR A 33 -18.52 -7.83 -18.34
C TYR A 33 -19.05 -6.39 -18.37
N GLN A 34 -20.20 -6.20 -19.00
CA GLN A 34 -20.86 -4.89 -19.03
C GLN A 34 -21.45 -4.54 -17.66
N ILE A 35 -21.10 -3.36 -17.14
CA ILE A 35 -21.75 -2.76 -15.97
C ILE A 35 -23.07 -2.12 -16.43
N LYS A 36 -24.19 -2.58 -15.88
CA LYS A 36 -25.54 -2.12 -16.24
C LYS A 36 -26.11 -1.18 -15.19
N PRO A 37 -26.62 0.00 -15.57
CA PRO A 37 -27.31 0.90 -14.65
C PRO A 37 -28.67 0.31 -14.21
N PRO A 38 -29.25 0.83 -13.11
CA PRO A 38 -30.62 0.53 -12.71
C PRO A 38 -31.62 0.80 -13.85
N ILE A 39 -32.57 -0.12 -14.04
CA ILE A 39 -33.66 0.05 -15.02
C ILE A 39 -34.78 0.96 -14.46
N LYS A 40 -34.91 1.00 -13.13
CA LYS A 40 -35.94 1.76 -12.42
C LYS A 40 -35.30 2.60 -11.34
N GLU A 41 -35.95 3.69 -10.98
CA GLU A 41 -35.58 4.52 -9.84
C GLU A 41 -35.54 3.69 -8.55
N GLY A 42 -34.51 3.92 -7.71
CA GLY A 42 -34.22 3.08 -6.54
C GLY A 42 -33.67 1.67 -6.86
N GLY A 43 -33.47 1.34 -8.13
CA GLY A 43 -32.86 0.09 -8.56
C GLY A 43 -31.36 0.02 -8.29
N ARG A 44 -30.74 -1.08 -8.72
CA ARG A 44 -29.31 -1.35 -8.48
C ARG A 44 -28.51 -1.39 -9.76
N TRP A 45 -27.33 -0.79 -9.71
CA TRP A 45 -26.24 -1.09 -10.63
C TRP A 45 -25.87 -2.57 -10.50
N MET A 46 -25.57 -3.22 -11.63
CA MET A 46 -25.20 -4.63 -11.63
C MET A 46 -24.17 -4.99 -12.70
N THR A 47 -23.36 -5.99 -12.39
CA THR A 47 -22.50 -6.69 -13.35
C THR A 47 -22.27 -8.12 -12.90
N TYR A 48 -21.48 -8.88 -13.65
CA TYR A 48 -21.02 -10.22 -13.29
C TYR A 48 -19.50 -10.24 -13.14
N ILE A 49 -18.99 -11.16 -12.34
CA ILE A 49 -17.56 -11.53 -12.31
C ILE A 49 -17.43 -13.03 -12.54
N GLN A 50 -16.27 -13.48 -13.03
CA GLN A 50 -15.93 -14.90 -12.99
C GLN A 50 -15.27 -15.18 -11.65
N ASP A 51 -15.91 -15.98 -10.82
CA ASP A 51 -15.30 -16.51 -9.61
C ASP A 51 -14.42 -17.70 -10.00
N THR A 52 -13.11 -17.56 -9.79
CA THR A 52 -12.11 -18.57 -10.16
C THR A 52 -12.08 -19.75 -9.19
N GLU A 53 -12.57 -19.59 -7.95
CA GLU A 53 -12.56 -20.67 -6.95
C GLU A 53 -13.69 -21.66 -7.21
N VAL A 54 -14.89 -21.16 -7.49
CA VAL A 54 -16.07 -21.99 -7.80
C VAL A 54 -16.34 -22.15 -9.30
N ASN A 55 -15.49 -21.56 -10.14
CA ASN A 55 -15.58 -21.53 -11.60
C ASN A 55 -16.98 -21.14 -12.13
N LYS A 56 -17.59 -20.11 -11.53
CA LYS A 56 -18.96 -19.68 -11.87
C LYS A 56 -19.06 -18.17 -12.01
N ARG A 57 -20.05 -17.72 -12.77
CA ARG A 57 -20.40 -16.29 -12.83
C ARG A 57 -21.17 -15.89 -11.58
N VAL A 58 -20.66 -14.89 -10.88
CA VAL A 58 -21.28 -14.32 -9.68
C VAL A 58 -21.76 -12.90 -9.98
N LYS A 59 -23.00 -12.58 -9.58
CA LYS A 59 -23.60 -11.26 -9.76
C LYS A 59 -23.13 -10.31 -8.66
N ILE A 60 -22.62 -9.15 -9.05
CA ILE A 60 -22.27 -8.04 -8.14
C ILE A 60 -23.27 -6.91 -8.34
N THR A 61 -23.72 -6.30 -7.24
CA THR A 61 -24.67 -5.19 -7.28
C THR A 61 -24.32 -4.06 -6.32
N SER A 62 -24.78 -2.85 -6.62
CA SER A 62 -24.70 -1.66 -5.76
C SER A 62 -25.89 -0.74 -5.99
N TYR A 63 -26.27 0.07 -5.01
CA TYR A 63 -27.29 1.12 -5.20
C TYR A 63 -26.75 2.31 -5.99
N THR A 64 -25.47 2.62 -5.83
CA THR A 64 -24.80 3.76 -6.48
C THR A 64 -23.82 3.27 -7.55
N GLU A 65 -23.55 4.15 -8.53
CA GLU A 65 -22.53 3.91 -9.56
C GLU A 65 -21.16 3.70 -8.90
N ASP A 66 -20.73 4.67 -8.08
CA ASP A 66 -19.46 4.60 -7.35
C ASP A 66 -19.33 3.34 -6.52
N GLY A 67 -20.42 2.91 -5.87
CA GLY A 67 -20.40 1.68 -5.07
C GLY A 67 -20.18 0.42 -5.89
N ILE A 68 -20.63 0.37 -7.17
CA ILE A 68 -20.31 -0.80 -8.02
C ILE A 68 -18.86 -0.75 -8.49
N TYR A 69 -18.36 0.44 -8.87
CA TYR A 69 -16.96 0.62 -9.25
C TYR A 69 -16.01 0.31 -8.10
N GLN A 70 -16.31 0.74 -6.88
CA GLN A 70 -15.51 0.46 -5.70
C GLN A 70 -15.45 -1.04 -5.39
N LYS A 71 -16.59 -1.75 -5.45
CA LYS A 71 -16.64 -3.21 -5.25
C LYS A 71 -15.78 -3.94 -6.28
N LEU A 72 -15.94 -3.58 -7.55
CA LEU A 72 -15.17 -4.19 -8.64
C LEU A 72 -13.70 -3.85 -8.54
N TYR A 73 -13.34 -2.62 -8.20
CA TYR A 73 -11.95 -2.21 -7.99
C TYR A 73 -11.28 -3.06 -6.91
N ASN A 74 -11.96 -3.30 -5.78
CA ASN A 74 -11.43 -4.16 -4.72
C ASN A 74 -11.21 -5.62 -5.17
N ILE A 75 -11.99 -6.11 -6.14
CA ILE A 75 -11.87 -7.47 -6.69
C ILE A 75 -10.72 -7.58 -7.70
N TYR A 76 -10.65 -6.67 -8.67
CA TYR A 76 -9.68 -6.75 -9.79
C TYR A 76 -8.34 -6.07 -9.50
N CYS A 77 -8.34 -5.14 -8.56
CA CYS A 77 -7.20 -4.41 -8.06
C CYS A 77 -7.20 -4.52 -6.53
N PRO A 78 -7.08 -5.76 -5.99
CA PRO A 78 -6.95 -5.91 -4.55
C PRO A 78 -5.81 -5.01 -4.10
N VAL A 79 -6.05 -4.25 -3.03
CA VAL A 79 -5.01 -3.39 -2.44
C VAL A 79 -3.80 -4.29 -2.27
N LYS A 80 -2.68 -3.96 -2.94
CA LYS A 80 -1.43 -4.67 -2.68
C LYS A 80 -1.21 -4.53 -1.19
N LYS A 81 -1.32 -5.65 -0.50
CA LYS A 81 -1.05 -5.75 0.92
C LYS A 81 0.30 -5.11 1.14
N GLU A 82 0.30 -3.94 1.77
CA GLU A 82 1.53 -3.21 1.99
C GLU A 82 2.41 -4.09 2.87
N THR A 83 3.68 -4.20 2.51
CA THR A 83 4.69 -4.93 3.27
C THR A 83 5.84 -3.98 3.55
N LEU A 84 6.66 -4.28 4.55
CA LEU A 84 7.84 -3.44 4.82
C LEU A 84 8.80 -3.45 3.61
N GLU A 85 8.90 -4.56 2.88
CA GLU A 85 9.70 -4.70 1.66
C GLU A 85 9.26 -3.71 0.55
N ILE A 86 7.94 -3.53 0.37
CA ILE A 86 7.40 -2.54 -0.59
C ILE A 86 7.57 -1.11 -0.06
N LEU A 87 7.37 -0.90 1.23
CA LEU A 87 7.36 0.43 1.84
C LEU A 87 8.75 1.03 2.03
N TYR A 88 9.77 0.21 2.29
CA TYR A 88 11.12 0.66 2.57
C TYR A 88 11.73 1.57 1.50
N PRO A 89 11.77 1.21 0.20
CA PRO A 89 12.33 2.09 -0.82
C PRO A 89 11.55 3.42 -0.93
N LEU A 90 10.21 3.38 -0.83
CA LEU A 90 9.37 4.58 -0.85
C LEU A 90 9.67 5.51 0.34
N TRP A 91 9.88 4.92 1.51
CA TRP A 91 10.25 5.64 2.72
C TRP A 91 11.65 6.27 2.61
N VAL A 92 12.63 5.57 2.01
CA VAL A 92 13.97 6.11 1.74
C VAL A 92 13.90 7.33 0.82
N GLU A 93 13.14 7.26 -0.28
CA GLU A 93 12.96 8.41 -1.19
C GLU A 93 12.33 9.61 -0.49
N LYS A 94 11.27 9.37 0.31
CA LYS A 94 10.68 10.44 1.13
C LYS A 94 11.68 11.07 2.10
N ARG A 95 12.55 10.26 2.71
CA ARG A 95 13.60 10.74 3.62
C ARG A 95 14.68 11.56 2.92
N LYS A 96 14.99 11.30 1.64
CA LYS A 96 15.92 12.13 0.85
C LYS A 96 15.40 13.55 0.65
N GLY A 97 14.07 13.72 0.56
CA GLY A 97 13.44 15.04 0.50
C GLY A 97 13.35 15.78 1.84
N MET A 98 13.79 15.16 2.95
CA MET A 98 13.87 15.80 4.26
C MET A 98 15.29 16.35 4.50
N ASN A 99 15.43 17.31 5.41
CA ASN A 99 16.73 17.87 5.84
C ASN A 99 17.52 16.88 6.72
N LEU A 100 17.75 15.66 6.23
CA LEU A 100 18.54 14.62 6.89
C LEU A 100 19.92 14.52 6.24
N SER A 101 20.95 14.30 7.06
CA SER A 101 22.30 14.07 6.53
C SER A 101 22.36 12.78 5.71
N SER A 102 23.16 12.79 4.63
CA SER A 102 23.42 11.60 3.81
C SER A 102 23.96 10.43 4.64
N ARG A 103 24.72 10.71 5.70
CA ARG A 103 25.23 9.71 6.65
C ARG A 103 24.09 8.99 7.39
N THR A 104 23.03 9.70 7.76
CA THR A 104 21.86 9.09 8.40
C THR A 104 21.11 8.19 7.43
N ILE A 105 20.91 8.63 6.18
CA ILE A 105 20.24 7.82 5.15
C ILE A 105 21.06 6.54 4.87
N GLN A 106 22.38 6.66 4.71
CA GLN A 106 23.25 5.52 4.50
C GLN A 106 23.23 4.54 5.69
N ARG A 107 23.22 5.05 6.93
CA ARG A 107 23.10 4.19 8.12
C ARG A 107 21.81 3.36 8.08
N ASN A 108 20.69 3.98 7.73
CA ASN A 108 19.42 3.27 7.63
C ASN A 108 19.42 2.21 6.53
N ARG A 109 20.11 2.48 5.41
CA ARG A 109 20.36 1.51 4.33
C ARG A 109 21.13 0.31 4.85
N ASN A 110 22.28 0.53 5.47
CA ASN A 110 23.13 -0.54 5.98
C ASN A 110 22.39 -1.41 7.02
N HIS A 111 21.56 -0.81 7.89
CA HIS A 111 20.77 -1.57 8.86
C HIS A 111 19.67 -2.40 8.19
N TRP A 112 19.02 -1.85 7.16
CA TRP A 112 18.02 -2.59 6.39
C TRP A 112 18.62 -3.80 5.69
N GLU A 113 19.69 -3.60 4.93
CA GLU A 113 20.39 -4.67 4.19
C GLU A 113 20.90 -5.75 5.14
N LYS A 114 21.46 -5.35 6.29
CA LYS A 114 22.02 -6.29 7.27
C LYS A 114 20.96 -7.09 8.02
N TYR A 115 19.88 -6.44 8.49
CA TYR A 115 18.98 -7.04 9.48
C TYR A 115 17.55 -7.30 8.99
N TYR A 116 17.10 -6.65 7.92
CA TYR A 116 15.69 -6.70 7.48
C TYR A 116 15.47 -7.45 6.18
N GLU A 117 16.25 -7.16 5.14
CA GLU A 117 15.95 -7.51 3.74
C GLU A 117 15.62 -9.00 3.51
N ASN A 118 16.29 -9.89 4.25
CA ASN A 118 16.14 -11.34 4.08
C ASN A 118 15.18 -12.00 5.07
N THR A 119 14.48 -11.22 5.90
CA THR A 119 13.62 -11.76 6.96
C THR A 119 12.19 -12.05 6.49
N LYS A 120 11.46 -12.87 7.25
CA LYS A 120 10.05 -13.19 6.94
C LYS A 120 9.13 -12.00 7.21
N ILE A 121 9.43 -11.19 8.22
CA ILE A 121 8.58 -10.07 8.64
C ILE A 121 8.45 -9.02 7.54
N VAL A 122 9.48 -8.78 6.72
CA VAL A 122 9.41 -7.76 5.67
C VAL A 122 8.47 -8.10 4.53
N ARG A 123 8.15 -9.39 4.36
CA ARG A 123 7.21 -9.91 3.34
C ARG A 123 5.80 -10.11 3.89
N LYS A 124 5.64 -9.99 5.22
CA LYS A 124 4.32 -10.07 5.86
C LYS A 124 3.54 -8.79 5.57
N SER A 125 2.25 -8.95 5.30
CA SER A 125 1.34 -7.82 5.15
C SER A 125 1.25 -7.03 6.46
N ILE A 126 1.32 -5.70 6.40
CA ILE A 126 1.34 -4.81 7.56
C ILE A 126 0.12 -5.06 8.47
N ASP A 127 -1.06 -5.26 7.88
CA ASP A 127 -2.32 -5.57 8.59
C ASP A 127 -2.30 -6.92 9.34
N ARG A 128 -1.32 -7.78 9.07
CA ARG A 128 -1.16 -9.13 9.63
C ARG A 128 0.08 -9.27 10.51
N ILE A 129 0.89 -8.24 10.68
CA ILE A 129 2.02 -8.28 11.61
C ILE A 129 1.46 -8.21 13.03
N THR A 130 1.74 -9.24 13.81
CA THR A 130 1.35 -9.37 15.22
C THR A 130 2.48 -8.91 16.14
N VAL A 131 2.19 -8.77 17.43
CA VAL A 131 3.22 -8.45 18.45
C VAL A 131 4.27 -9.56 18.53
N GLU A 132 3.84 -10.82 18.49
CA GLU A 132 4.72 -11.99 18.52
C GLU A 132 5.70 -12.00 17.34
N ASP A 133 5.23 -11.69 16.12
CA ASP A 133 6.13 -11.58 14.96
C ASP A 133 7.24 -10.53 15.16
N ILE A 134 6.89 -9.41 15.82
CA ILE A 134 7.82 -8.30 16.08
C ILE A 134 8.83 -8.72 17.15
N GLU A 135 8.38 -9.37 18.22
CA GLU A 135 9.23 -9.89 19.28
C GLU A 135 10.21 -10.92 18.74
N ASP A 136 9.73 -11.92 18.01
CA ASP A 136 10.55 -12.95 17.36
C ASP A 136 11.58 -12.35 16.41
N PHE A 137 11.18 -11.35 15.62
CA PHE A 137 12.09 -10.65 14.72
C PHE A 137 13.22 -9.94 15.48
N PHE A 138 12.92 -9.15 16.50
CA PHE A 138 13.96 -8.44 17.24
C PHE A 138 14.82 -9.39 18.09
N HIS A 139 14.23 -10.44 18.67
CA HIS A 139 14.97 -11.45 19.42
C HIS A 139 15.94 -12.25 18.55
N SER A 140 15.50 -12.69 17.36
CA SER A 140 16.39 -13.34 16.39
C SER A 140 17.53 -12.42 15.98
N CYS A 141 17.28 -11.15 15.66
CA CYS A 141 18.36 -10.21 15.34
C CYS A 141 19.34 -9.99 16.49
N ILE A 142 18.89 -9.94 17.75
CA ILE A 142 19.77 -9.84 18.92
C ILE A 142 20.66 -11.08 19.03
N SER A 143 20.07 -12.27 18.89
CA SER A 143 20.77 -13.55 19.00
C SER A 143 21.76 -13.78 17.87
N ASP A 144 21.37 -13.48 16.63
CA ASP A 144 22.13 -13.84 15.43
C ASP A 144 23.31 -12.89 15.14
N TYR A 145 23.26 -11.66 15.68
CA TYR A 145 24.23 -10.60 15.33
C TYR A 145 24.93 -9.95 16.53
N ASP A 146 24.71 -10.46 17.75
CA ASP A 146 25.23 -9.86 19.01
C ASP A 146 24.98 -8.34 19.05
N MET A 147 23.72 -7.95 18.84
CA MET A 147 23.39 -6.56 18.59
C MET A 147 23.65 -5.66 19.80
N THR A 148 24.33 -4.54 19.55
CA THR A 148 24.43 -3.49 20.55
C THR A 148 23.07 -2.82 20.78
N LYS A 149 22.87 -2.22 21.96
CA LYS A 149 21.69 -1.40 22.26
C LYS A 149 21.45 -0.32 21.20
N LYS A 150 22.51 0.29 20.68
CA LYS A 150 22.45 1.33 19.66
C LYS A 150 21.94 0.80 18.32
N ASP A 151 22.36 -0.40 17.91
CA ASP A 151 21.88 -1.04 16.69
C ASP A 151 20.39 -1.40 16.84
N LEU A 152 20.00 -1.90 18.01
CA LEU A 152 18.60 -2.19 18.32
C LEU A 152 17.72 -0.96 18.26
N ASP A 153 18.17 0.17 18.83
CA ASP A 153 17.44 1.43 18.80
C ASP A 153 17.29 1.97 17.35
N ASN A 154 18.33 1.85 16.52
CA ASN A 154 18.26 2.21 15.10
C ASN A 154 17.29 1.31 14.34
N MET A 155 17.30 0.00 14.59
CA MET A 155 16.35 -0.91 13.96
C MET A 155 14.92 -0.58 14.38
N LYS A 156 14.64 -0.42 15.68
CA LYS A 156 13.32 -0.01 16.19
C LYS A 156 12.83 1.29 15.55
N LEU A 157 13.72 2.26 15.33
CA LEU A 157 13.39 3.51 14.64
C LEU A 157 12.92 3.26 13.20
N ILE A 158 13.65 2.45 12.42
CA ILE A 158 13.28 2.10 11.05
C ILE A 158 11.91 1.43 11.04
N PHE A 159 11.72 0.39 11.86
CA PHE A 159 10.46 -0.34 11.95
C PHE A 159 9.30 0.58 12.30
N LYS A 160 9.43 1.36 13.38
CA LYS A 160 8.41 2.30 13.84
C LYS A 160 8.02 3.31 12.77
N ASP A 161 8.99 3.83 12.02
CA ASP A 161 8.71 4.82 10.99
C ASP A 161 8.09 4.21 9.74
N LEU A 162 8.41 2.97 9.38
CA LEU A 162 7.72 2.25 8.30
C LEU A 162 6.27 1.96 8.69
N MET A 163 6.01 1.49 9.92
CA MET A 163 4.65 1.27 10.41
C MET A 163 3.83 2.57 10.44
N LYS A 164 4.44 3.69 10.85
CA LYS A 164 3.80 5.01 10.77
C LYS A 164 3.56 5.47 9.33
N TYR A 165 4.48 5.14 8.42
CA TYR A 165 4.36 5.50 7.02
C TYR A 165 3.22 4.75 6.35
N ALA A 166 3.04 3.46 6.67
CA ALA A 166 1.88 2.66 6.26
C ALA A 166 0.57 3.30 6.75
N LYS A 167 0.45 3.58 8.05
CA LYS A 167 -0.77 4.18 8.64
C LYS A 167 -1.16 5.56 8.08
N LYS A 168 -0.21 6.31 7.50
CA LYS A 168 -0.48 7.63 6.88
C LYS A 168 -1.00 7.53 5.44
N LYS A 169 -0.92 6.34 4.83
CA LYS A 169 -1.43 6.09 3.48
C LYS A 169 -2.87 5.55 3.48
N ASP A 170 -3.29 4.93 4.59
CA ASP A 170 -4.69 4.58 4.87
C ASP A 170 -5.50 5.82 5.23
#